data_AF-A0A6A6XM68-F1
#
_entry.id   AF-A0A6A6XM68-F1
#
_cell.length_a   1.000
_cell.length_b   1.000
_cell.length_c   1.000
_cell.angle_alpha   90.00
_cell.angle_beta   90.00
_cell.angle_gamma   90.00
#
_symmetry.space_group_name_H-M   'P 1'
#
loop_
_entity.id
_entity.type
_entity.pdbx_description
1 polymer ?
#
loop_
_entity_poly.entity_id
_entity_poly.type
_entity_poly.pdbx_seq_one_letter_code
_entity_poly.pdbx_strand_id
1 'polypeptide(L)'
;MQAPTTSCQVLGHGTLEILEVTQLLDGAGITCCLVGISALIHYGAGRGRRDWEVCAPTEKLREASALLDSADTYETYPPRPPDLGSLLHTFSRFKVVGKAL
;
A
#
# COMPACT_ATOMS: atom_id res chain seq x y z
N MET A 1 -0.94 -3.07 -41.48
CA MET A 1 -0.56 -1.82 -40.78
C MET A 1 -1.24 -1.84 -39.42
N GLN A 2 -0.54 -2.25 -38.38
CA GLN A 2 -1.08 -2.30 -37.02
C GLN A 2 -0.56 -1.08 -36.26
N ALA A 3 -1.48 -0.25 -35.78
CA ALA A 3 -1.17 0.92 -34.99
C ALA A 3 -0.58 0.49 -33.64
N PRO A 4 0.45 1.17 -33.12
CA PRO A 4 0.92 0.92 -31.77
C PRO A 4 -0.15 1.43 -30.80
N THR A 5 -0.77 0.53 -30.03
CA THR A 5 -1.55 0.91 -28.86
C THR A 5 -0.59 1.46 -27.82
N THR A 6 -0.39 2.78 -27.83
CA THR A 6 0.24 3.50 -26.73
C THR A 6 -0.68 3.33 -25.52
N SER A 7 -0.36 2.36 -24.65
CA SER A 7 -0.93 2.31 -23.32
C SER A 7 -0.64 3.66 -22.68
N CYS A 8 -1.70 4.45 -22.45
CA CYS A 8 -1.64 5.60 -21.57
C CYS A 8 -1.26 5.02 -20.21
N GLN A 9 0.03 5.07 -19.87
CA GLN A 9 0.46 4.98 -18.49
C GLN A 9 -0.06 6.24 -17.82
N VAL A 10 -1.36 6.24 -17.49
CA VAL A 10 -1.86 7.05 -16.39
C VAL A 10 -0.89 6.70 -15.27
N LEU A 11 -0.06 7.66 -14.85
CA LEU A 11 0.85 7.48 -13.74
C LEU A 11 -0.02 7.13 -12.52
N GLY A 12 -0.34 5.85 -12.37
CA GLY A 12 -1.04 5.34 -11.23
C GLY A 12 -0.13 5.71 -10.08
N HIS A 13 -0.57 6.64 -9.24
CA HIS A 13 0.19 7.10 -8.09
C HIS A 13 0.25 6.00 -7.02
N GLY A 14 0.50 4.74 -7.40
CA GLY A 14 0.38 3.56 -6.58
C GLY A 14 -1.06 3.07 -6.38
N THR A 15 -2.06 3.60 -7.10
CA THR A 15 -3.49 3.32 -6.83
C THR A 15 -3.91 1.91 -7.24
N LEU A 16 -3.30 1.35 -8.30
CA LEU A 16 -3.57 -0.03 -8.69
C LEU A 16 -2.89 -0.99 -7.72
N GLU A 17 -1.67 -0.68 -7.31
CA GLU A 17 -0.92 -1.45 -6.33
C GLU A 17 -1.66 -1.50 -4.98
N ILE A 18 -2.25 -0.39 -4.54
CA ILE A 18 -3.03 -0.41 -3.30
C ILE A 18 -4.35 -1.18 -3.45
N LEU A 19 -4.95 -1.18 -4.64
CA LEU A 19 -6.15 -1.97 -4.91
C LEU A 19 -5.83 -3.46 -4.78
N GLU A 20 -4.71 -3.91 -5.33
CA GLU A 20 -4.23 -5.29 -5.19
C GLU A 20 -4.00 -5.67 -3.72
N VAL A 21 -3.39 -4.79 -2.92
CA VAL A 21 -3.24 -5.00 -1.47
C VAL A 21 -4.60 -5.15 -0.78
N THR A 22 -5.55 -4.27 -1.08
CA THR A 22 -6.89 -4.34 -0.46
C THR A 22 -7.64 -5.61 -0.85
N GLN A 23 -7.52 -6.05 -2.11
CA GLN A 23 -8.13 -7.29 -2.59
C GLN A 23 -7.47 -8.53 -1.98
N LEU A 24 -6.15 -8.52 -1.79
CA LEU A 24 -5.42 -9.61 -1.14
C LEU A 24 -5.87 -9.79 0.32
N LEU A 25 -5.99 -8.69 1.06
CA LEU A 25 -6.47 -8.72 2.45
C LEU A 25 -7.94 -9.14 2.53
N ASP A 26 -8.79 -8.63 1.63
CA ASP A 26 -10.20 -9.01 1.57
C ASP A 26 -10.40 -10.50 1.23
N GLY A 27 -9.62 -11.02 0.27
CA GLY A 27 -9.62 -12.45 -0.08
C GLY A 27 -9.20 -13.37 1.07
N ALA A 28 -8.42 -12.87 2.04
CA ALA A 28 -8.07 -13.56 3.28
C ALA A 28 -9.09 -13.33 4.42
N GLY A 29 -10.19 -12.61 4.17
CA GLY A 29 -11.18 -12.26 5.20
C GLY A 29 -10.68 -11.24 6.20
N ILE A 30 -9.69 -10.41 5.83
CA ILE A 30 -9.15 -9.33 6.64
C ILE A 30 -9.73 -8.01 6.11
N THR A 31 -10.70 -7.46 6.84
CA THR A 31 -11.20 -6.11 6.56
C THR A 31 -10.07 -5.10 6.70
N CYS A 32 -9.90 -4.22 5.73
CA CYS A 32 -8.88 -3.19 5.76
C CYS A 32 -9.43 -1.84 5.32
N CYS A 33 -8.70 -0.76 5.63
CA CYS A 33 -9.09 0.59 5.25
C CYS A 33 -7.88 1.44 4.85
N LEU A 34 -8.05 2.32 3.87
CA LEU A 34 -7.07 3.37 3.61
C LEU A 34 -7.24 4.48 4.64
N VAL A 35 -6.13 5.00 5.18
CA VAL A 35 -6.15 6.03 6.21
C VAL A 35 -5.34 7.27 5.80
N GLY A 36 -5.55 8.37 6.52
CA GLY A 36 -4.78 9.60 6.37
C GLY A 36 -4.83 10.17 4.94
N ILE A 37 -3.66 10.61 4.44
CA ILE A 37 -3.53 11.18 3.08
C ILE A 37 -3.82 10.13 2.01
N SER A 38 -3.56 8.85 2.29
CA SER A 38 -3.82 7.75 1.36
C SER A 38 -5.31 7.64 1.01
N ALA A 39 -6.19 7.79 2.00
CA ALA A 39 -7.64 7.80 1.79
C ALA A 39 -8.07 8.96 0.87
N LEU A 40 -7.55 10.17 1.13
CA LEU A 40 -7.89 11.35 0.33
C LEU A 40 -7.44 11.19 -1.14
N ILE A 41 -6.23 10.67 -1.36
CA ILE A 41 -5.70 10.42 -2.71
C ILE A 41 -6.53 9.35 -3.42
N HIS A 42 -6.95 8.30 -2.72
CA HIS A 42 -7.79 7.25 -3.30
C HIS A 42 -9.12 7.81 -3.85
N TYR A 43 -9.68 8.84 -3.22
CA TYR A 43 -10.87 9.56 -3.70
C TYR A 43 -10.57 10.73 -4.67
N GLY A 44 -9.32 10.86 -5.15
CA GLY A 44 -8.96 11.81 -6.21
C GLY A 44 -8.41 13.16 -5.73
N ALA A 45 -8.07 13.32 -4.45
CA ALA A 45 -7.44 14.55 -3.99
C ALA A 45 -5.99 14.69 -4.49
N GLY A 46 -5.63 15.87 -5.02
CA GLY A 46 -4.26 16.19 -5.45
C GLY A 46 -3.32 16.43 -4.27
N ARG A 47 -2.77 15.36 -3.67
CA ARG A 47 -1.82 15.41 -2.55
C ARG A 47 -0.56 14.59 -2.86
N GLY A 48 0.57 15.03 -2.32
CA GLY A 48 1.81 14.25 -2.34
C GLY A 48 1.81 13.18 -1.25
N ARG A 49 2.31 11.99 -1.57
CA ARG A 49 2.43 10.85 -0.64
C ARG A 49 3.75 10.14 -0.87
N ARG A 50 4.36 9.69 0.23
CA ARG A 50 5.56 8.82 0.20
C ARG A 50 5.17 7.35 0.20
N ASP A 51 4.26 6.94 1.09
CA ASP A 51 3.85 5.54 1.25
C ASP A 51 2.32 5.43 1.38
N TRP A 52 1.75 4.29 1.00
CA TRP A 52 0.36 3.98 1.32
C TRP A 52 0.21 3.52 2.78
N GLU A 53 -0.88 3.96 3.42
CA GLU A 53 -1.19 3.63 4.80
C GLU A 53 -2.51 2.84 4.84
N VAL A 54 -2.42 1.59 5.27
CA VAL A 54 -3.54 0.64 5.35
C VAL A 54 -3.73 0.23 6.81
N CYS A 55 -4.97 0.30 7.29
CA CYS A 55 -5.39 -0.18 8.60
C CYS A 55 -5.97 -1.59 8.49
N ALA A 56 -5.83 -2.40 9.53
CA ALA A 56 -6.56 -3.65 9.74
C ALA A 56 -6.97 -3.76 11.23
N PRO A 57 -7.97 -4.59 11.58
CA PRO A 57 -8.30 -4.88 12.97
C PRO A 57 -7.08 -5.30 13.77
N THR A 58 -6.96 -4.81 15.01
CA THR A 58 -5.75 -4.97 15.83
C THR A 58 -5.38 -6.45 16.04
N GLU A 59 -6.39 -7.29 16.23
CA GLU A 59 -6.27 -8.74 16.37
C GLU A 59 -5.77 -9.44 15.11
N LYS A 60 -5.98 -8.84 13.92
CA LYS A 60 -5.54 -9.37 12.62
C LYS A 60 -4.28 -8.71 12.08
N LEU A 61 -3.71 -7.70 12.75
CA LEU A 61 -2.52 -6.98 12.27
C LEU A 61 -1.35 -7.92 11.99
N ARG A 62 -1.10 -8.88 12.88
CA ARG A 62 -0.02 -9.87 12.69
C ARG A 62 -0.27 -10.75 11.46
N GLU A 63 -1.50 -11.19 11.28
CA GLU A 63 -1.92 -12.03 10.16
C GLU A 63 -1.80 -11.26 8.83
N ALA A 64 -2.27 -10.02 8.80
CA ALA A 64 -2.17 -9.13 7.64
C ALA A 64 -0.70 -8.89 7.23
N SER A 65 0.17 -8.59 8.20
CA SER A 65 1.60 -8.42 7.94
C SER A 65 2.25 -9.70 7.42
N ALA A 66 1.92 -10.86 7.99
CA ALA A 66 2.46 -12.14 7.55
C ALA A 66 1.99 -12.51 6.14
N LEU A 67 0.74 -12.19 5.78
CA LEU A 67 0.22 -12.41 4.44
C LEU A 67 0.99 -11.60 3.40
N LEU A 68 1.24 -10.32 3.68
CA LEU A 68 2.02 -9.46 2.79
C LEU A 68 3.48 -9.89 2.68
N ASP A 69 4.10 -10.31 3.78
CA ASP A 69 5.48 -10.82 3.79
C ASP A 69 5.62 -12.16 3.05
N SER A 70 4.58 -12.99 3.05
CA SER A 70 4.54 -14.27 2.33
C SER A 70 4.32 -14.12 0.82
N ALA A 71 3.92 -12.93 0.36
CA ALA A 71 3.69 -12.68 -1.04
C ALA A 71 5.01 -12.32 -1.73
N ASP A 72 5.38 -13.04 -2.78
CA ASP A 72 6.60 -12.78 -3.59
C ASP A 72 6.64 -11.38 -4.24
N THR A 73 5.54 -10.63 -4.14
CA THR A 73 5.40 -9.27 -4.68
C THR A 73 5.96 -8.19 -3.75
N TYR A 74 5.99 -8.45 -2.44
CA TYR A 74 6.36 -7.45 -1.43
C TYR A 74 7.55 -7.91 -0.59
N GLU A 75 8.38 -6.97 -0.17
CA GLU A 75 9.45 -7.22 0.78
C GLU A 75 9.32 -6.26 1.98
N THR A 76 9.71 -6.75 3.16
CA THR A 76 9.78 -5.93 4.36
C THR A 76 10.71 -4.73 4.14
N TYR A 77 10.25 -3.56 4.55
CA TYR A 77 10.97 -2.30 4.45
C TYR A 77 11.25 -1.71 5.84
N PRO A 78 12.40 -1.03 6.06
CA PRO A 78 12.70 -0.45 7.36
C PRO A 78 11.58 0.47 7.88
N PRO A 79 11.30 0.45 9.19
CA PRO A 79 10.31 1.34 9.80
C PRO A 79 10.67 2.81 9.55
N ARG A 80 9.66 3.69 9.61
CA ARG A 80 9.93 5.13 9.57
C ARG A 80 10.71 5.54 10.84
N PRO A 81 11.53 6.60 10.80
CA PRO A 81 12.02 7.23 12.02
C PRO A 81 10.86 7.65 12.92
N PRO A 82 11.02 7.62 14.26
CA PRO A 82 10.00 8.10 15.18
C PRO A 82 9.59 9.54 14.89
N ASP A 83 8.29 9.81 14.98
CA ASP A 83 7.70 11.14 14.84
C ASP A 83 6.87 11.43 16.10
N LEU A 84 7.02 12.63 16.66
CA LEU A 84 6.36 13.03 17.92
C LEU A 84 4.83 13.08 17.78
N GLY A 85 4.32 13.25 16.56
CA GLY A 85 2.88 13.28 16.27
C GLY A 85 2.30 11.96 15.76
N SER A 86 3.09 10.90 15.62
CA SER A 86 2.65 9.69 14.92
C SER A 86 3.29 8.39 15.38
N LEU A 87 2.46 7.36 15.58
CA LEU A 87 2.90 6.00 15.88
C LEU A 87 3.17 5.16 14.63
N LEU A 88 3.14 5.74 13.43
CA LEU A 88 3.36 4.99 12.18
C LEU A 88 4.71 4.25 12.14
N HIS A 89 5.71 4.75 12.86
CA HIS A 89 7.02 4.10 12.99
C HIS A 89 6.99 2.73 13.70
N THR A 90 5.89 2.41 14.39
CA THR A 90 5.72 1.15 15.14
C THR A 90 5.10 0.02 14.31
N PHE A 91 4.63 0.32 13.09
CA PHE A 91 3.94 -0.65 12.23
C PHE A 91 4.86 -1.17 11.12
N SER A 92 4.57 -2.38 10.64
CA SER A 92 5.27 -3.02 9.51
C SER A 92 5.18 -2.15 8.26
N ARG A 93 6.27 -2.07 7.51
CA ARG A 93 6.33 -1.40 6.20
C ARG A 93 6.77 -2.40 5.15
N PHE A 94 6.21 -2.26 3.96
CA PHE A 94 6.50 -3.11 2.82
C PHE A 94 6.77 -2.25 1.60
N LYS A 95 7.59 -2.76 0.68
CA LYS A 95 7.75 -2.19 -0.67
C LYS A 95 7.63 -3.28 -1.73
N VAL A 96 7.34 -2.86 -2.95
CA VAL A 96 7.32 -3.78 -4.10
C VAL A 96 8.76 -4.20 -4.41
N VAL A 97 8.97 -5.52 -4.58
CA VAL A 97 10.28 -6.08 -4.90
C VAL A 97 10.86 -5.43 -6.16
N GLY A 98 12.14 -5.06 -6.09
CA GLY A 98 12.86 -4.47 -7.23
C GLY A 98 12.50 -3.01 -7.55
N LYS A 99 11.59 -2.37 -6.80
CA LYS A 99 11.35 -0.92 -6.92
C LYS A 99 12.13 -0.12 -5.88
N ALA A 100 12.74 0.98 -6.36
CA ALA A 100 13.31 2.01 -5.51
C ALA A 100 12.19 2.85 -4.86
N LEU A 101 12.49 3.48 -3.73
CA LEU A 101 11.62 4.41 -3.02
C LEU A 101 11.96 5.86 -3.35
#